data_AF-A0A7G6XX29-F1
#
_entry.id   AF-A0A7G6XX29-F1
#
_cell.length_a   1.000
_cell.length_b   1.000
_cell.length_c   1.000
_cell.angle_alpha   90.00
_cell.angle_beta   90.00
_cell.angle_gamma   90.00
#
_symmetry.space_group_name_H-M   'P 1'
#
loop_
_entity.id
_entity.type
_entity.pdbx_description
1 polymer ?
#
loop_
_entity_poly.entity_id
_entity_poly.type
_entity_poly.pdbx_seq_one_letter_code
_entity_poly.pdbx_strand_id
1 'polypeptide(L)'
;MNPNFITLLIDTWRTSRRDADLVLRIAGALVFLPAFAVQLLCDPLPALPTERDERAMQVWLDAVSAWGQGNAFWYVAADLVGMVGLATVALLLLDRRAPSVREALADVARRLPRFVLANLLVAIPVGLGLWLLILPGLYLQARLIAAIPALAAEPGLSAARAVRRSWRMTAMPGWAILGAIVALFLLQWLIVSPLLPAETWLRTPGHENPFVIALVAALLAAASTVYNLALLLLGVVAYRRWASIGT
;
A
#
# COMPACT_ATOMS: atom_id res chain seq x y z
N MET A 1 29.15 1.37 1.33
CA MET A 1 28.46 2.66 1.54
C MET A 1 27.42 2.43 2.62
N ASN A 2 27.53 3.11 3.76
CA ASN A 2 26.62 2.87 4.89
C ASN A 2 25.18 3.27 4.50
N PRO A 3 24.19 2.40 4.75
CA PRO A 3 22.81 2.70 4.40
C PRO A 3 22.31 3.88 5.25
N ASN A 4 21.92 4.98 4.58
CA ASN A 4 21.37 6.18 5.20
C ASN A 4 19.92 6.40 4.69
N PHE A 5 18.98 6.57 5.63
CA PHE A 5 17.56 6.74 5.31
C PHE A 5 17.27 8.01 4.50
N ILE A 6 18.01 9.11 4.74
CA ILE A 6 17.85 10.37 4.00
C ILE A 6 18.19 10.16 2.54
N THR A 7 19.31 9.49 2.26
CA THR A 7 19.72 9.15 0.89
C THR A 7 18.67 8.27 0.22
N LEU A 8 18.08 7.31 0.94
CA LEU A 8 17.00 6.48 0.39
C LEU A 8 15.76 7.30 0.01
N LEU A 9 15.34 8.25 0.86
CA LEU A 9 14.22 9.13 0.54
C LEU A 9 14.52 10.04 -0.64
N ILE A 10 15.75 10.60 -0.72
CA ILE A 10 16.19 11.42 -1.86
C ILE A 10 16.14 10.61 -3.17
N ASP A 11 16.62 9.38 -3.18
CA ASP A 11 16.62 8.57 -4.39
C ASP A 11 15.24 8.05 -4.78
N THR A 12 14.39 7.80 -3.77
CA THR A 12 12.96 7.51 -3.97
C THR A 12 12.29 8.70 -4.64
N TRP A 13 12.54 9.92 -4.15
CA TRP A 13 12.05 11.16 -4.73
C TRP A 13 12.55 11.41 -6.15
N ARG A 14 13.85 11.20 -6.40
CA ARG A 14 14.43 11.31 -7.75
C ARG A 14 13.80 10.33 -8.72
N THR A 15 13.59 9.08 -8.30
CA THR A 15 12.92 8.05 -9.11
C THR A 15 11.49 8.48 -9.42
N SER A 16 10.76 8.95 -8.42
CA SER A 16 9.40 9.49 -8.59
C SER A 16 9.35 10.61 -9.62
N ARG A 17 10.24 11.61 -9.52
CA ARG A 17 10.28 12.75 -10.45
C ARG A 17 10.67 12.36 -11.87
N ARG A 18 11.62 11.44 -12.02
CA ARG A 18 12.10 11.01 -13.33
C ARG A 18 11.01 10.29 -14.12
N ASP A 19 10.26 9.42 -13.44
CA ASP A 19 9.27 8.55 -14.06
C ASP A 19 7.83 9.01 -13.74
N ALA A 20 7.65 10.30 -13.40
CA ALA A 20 6.43 10.85 -12.81
C ALA A 20 5.20 10.69 -13.69
N ASP A 21 5.32 10.98 -14.99
CA ASP A 21 4.20 10.88 -15.94
C ASP A 21 3.66 9.44 -16.02
N LEU A 22 4.57 8.45 -16.11
CA LEU A 22 4.21 7.03 -16.14
C LEU A 22 3.59 6.58 -14.81
N VAL A 23 4.23 6.92 -13.69
CA VAL A 23 3.78 6.53 -12.35
C VAL A 23 2.39 7.13 -12.07
N LEU A 24 2.18 8.42 -12.36
CA LEU A 24 0.93 9.10 -12.10
C LEU A 24 -0.22 8.60 -12.97
N ARG A 25 0.01 8.30 -14.25
CA ARG A 25 -1.04 7.76 -15.13
C ARG A 25 -1.55 6.41 -14.65
N ILE A 26 -0.63 5.50 -14.29
CA ILE A 26 -0.99 4.16 -13.83
C ILE A 26 -1.60 4.23 -12.43
N ALA A 27 -0.99 4.97 -11.52
CA ALA A 27 -1.49 5.09 -10.17
C ALA A 27 -2.82 5.82 -10.08
N GLY A 28 -3.02 6.87 -10.89
CA GLY A 28 -4.28 7.59 -10.99
C GLY A 28 -5.43 6.65 -11.39
N ALA A 29 -5.22 5.86 -12.44
CA ALA A 29 -6.25 4.96 -12.98
C ALA A 29 -6.47 3.69 -12.14
N LEU A 30 -5.39 3.07 -11.64
CA LEU A 30 -5.46 1.73 -11.03
C LEU A 30 -5.31 1.72 -9.51
N VAL A 31 -4.89 2.81 -8.87
CA VAL A 31 -4.70 2.85 -7.41
C VAL A 31 -5.65 3.88 -6.79
N PHE A 32 -5.59 5.13 -7.25
CA PHE A 32 -6.42 6.21 -6.75
C PHE A 32 -7.90 6.03 -7.09
N LEU A 33 -8.22 5.87 -8.38
CA LEU A 33 -9.62 5.81 -8.83
C LEU A 33 -10.44 4.70 -8.16
N PRO A 34 -9.99 3.43 -8.09
CA PRO A 34 -10.76 2.39 -7.41
C PRO A 34 -10.87 2.64 -5.89
N ALA A 35 -9.81 3.13 -5.25
CA ALA A 35 -9.87 3.49 -3.83
C ALA A 35 -10.86 4.63 -3.55
N PHE A 36 -10.88 5.65 -4.42
CA PHE A 36 -11.81 6.76 -4.34
C PHE A 36 -13.25 6.33 -4.61
N ALA A 37 -13.47 5.48 -5.62
CA ALA A 37 -14.79 4.96 -5.96
C ALA A 37 -15.41 4.21 -4.78
N VAL A 38 -14.65 3.37 -4.08
CA VAL A 38 -15.15 2.65 -2.91
C VAL A 38 -15.49 3.61 -1.75
N GLN A 39 -14.67 4.63 -1.50
CA GLN A 39 -14.99 5.63 -0.46
C GLN A 39 -16.24 6.46 -0.74
N LEU A 40 -16.59 6.62 -2.02
CA LEU A 40 -17.77 7.37 -2.44
C LEU A 40 -19.02 6.51 -2.53
N LEU A 41 -18.89 5.27 -3.00
CA LEU A 41 -20.01 4.39 -3.36
C LEU A 41 -20.33 3.33 -2.31
N CYS A 42 -19.41 3.03 -1.41
CA CYS A 42 -19.60 2.04 -0.36
C CYS A 42 -19.69 2.72 1.01
N ASP A 43 -20.40 2.09 1.93
CA ASP A 43 -20.45 2.56 3.31
C ASP A 43 -19.08 2.38 3.97
N PRO A 44 -18.65 3.31 4.83
CA PRO A 44 -17.43 3.13 5.60
C PRO A 44 -17.58 1.97 6.59
N LEU A 45 -16.45 1.33 6.92
CA LEU A 45 -16.41 0.30 7.95
C LEU A 45 -16.91 0.89 9.29
N PRO A 46 -17.83 0.23 10.01
CA PRO A 46 -18.29 0.69 11.32
C PRO A 46 -17.12 0.94 12.28
N ALA A 47 -17.06 2.15 12.85
CA ALA A 47 -16.04 2.53 13.80
C ALA A 47 -16.14 1.67 15.07
N LEU A 48 -14.99 1.37 15.68
CA LEU A 48 -14.95 0.68 16.96
C LEU A 48 -15.74 1.48 18.01
N PRO A 49 -16.56 0.81 18.83
CA PRO A 49 -17.32 1.49 19.87
C PRO A 49 -16.36 2.09 20.91
N THR A 50 -16.74 3.26 21.44
CA THR A 50 -16.02 3.90 22.54
C THR A 50 -16.13 3.10 23.82
N GLU A 51 -17.31 2.53 24.06
CA GLU A 51 -17.56 1.58 25.13
C GLU A 51 -17.04 0.20 24.70
N ARG A 52 -16.28 -0.45 25.59
CA ARG A 52 -15.66 -1.76 25.34
C ARG A 52 -16.29 -2.85 26.20
N ASP A 53 -17.58 -2.71 26.49
CA ASP A 53 -18.35 -3.74 27.16
C ASP A 53 -18.75 -4.84 26.15
N GLU A 54 -19.12 -6.00 26.67
CA GLU A 54 -19.46 -7.17 25.85
C GLU A 54 -20.62 -6.85 24.90
N ARG A 55 -21.61 -6.09 25.38
CA ARG A 55 -22.79 -5.74 24.58
C ARG A 55 -22.47 -4.81 23.42
N ALA A 56 -21.72 -3.72 23.62
CA ALA A 56 -21.36 -2.83 22.50
C ALA A 56 -20.48 -3.55 21.48
N MET A 57 -19.61 -4.45 21.94
CA MET A 57 -18.79 -5.27 21.03
C MET A 57 -19.63 -6.22 20.17
N GLN A 58 -20.65 -6.88 20.74
CA GLN A 58 -21.57 -7.72 19.95
C GLN A 58 -22.34 -6.91 18.92
N VAL A 59 -22.86 -5.73 19.30
CA VAL A 59 -23.55 -4.83 18.36
C VAL A 59 -22.62 -4.38 17.23
N TRP A 60 -21.37 -4.07 17.55
CA TRP A 60 -20.37 -3.72 16.54
C TRP A 60 -20.05 -4.89 15.61
N LEU A 61 -19.91 -6.11 16.12
CA LEU A 61 -19.68 -7.31 15.31
C LEU A 61 -20.86 -7.56 14.34
N ASP A 62 -22.09 -7.40 14.80
CA ASP A 62 -23.29 -7.51 13.95
C ASP A 62 -23.28 -6.44 12.85
N ALA A 63 -22.94 -5.18 13.20
CA ALA A 63 -22.84 -4.10 12.22
C ALA A 63 -21.73 -4.35 11.18
N VAL A 64 -20.56 -4.84 11.60
CA VAL A 64 -19.46 -5.20 10.70
C VAL A 64 -19.84 -6.37 9.79
N SER A 65 -20.55 -7.37 10.33
CA SER A 65 -21.05 -8.50 9.54
C SER A 65 -22.03 -8.04 8.45
N ALA A 66 -23.00 -7.19 8.81
CA ALA A 66 -23.95 -6.61 7.86
C ALA A 66 -23.25 -5.75 6.79
N TRP A 67 -22.33 -4.88 7.21
CA TRP A 67 -21.49 -4.10 6.31
C TRP A 67 -20.73 -5.00 5.34
N GLY A 68 -20.16 -6.10 5.84
CA GLY A 68 -19.35 -7.03 5.07
C GLY A 68 -20.12 -7.68 3.93
N GLN A 69 -21.39 -8.01 4.13
CA GLN A 69 -22.24 -8.62 3.10
C GLN A 69 -22.54 -7.67 1.92
N GLY A 70 -22.60 -6.35 2.15
CA GLY A 70 -22.87 -5.36 1.12
C GLY A 70 -21.63 -4.73 0.49
N ASN A 71 -20.55 -4.55 1.27
CA ASN A 71 -19.44 -3.66 0.90
C ASN A 71 -18.10 -4.38 0.73
N ALA A 72 -17.81 -5.46 1.48
CA ALA A 72 -16.46 -6.01 1.56
C ALA A 72 -15.90 -6.45 0.20
N PHE A 73 -16.75 -6.99 -0.68
CA PHE A 73 -16.35 -7.38 -2.02
C PHE A 73 -15.74 -6.20 -2.81
N TRP A 74 -16.35 -5.02 -2.75
CA TRP A 74 -15.88 -3.84 -3.49
C TRP A 74 -14.55 -3.31 -2.94
N TYR A 75 -14.37 -3.32 -1.62
CA TYR A 75 -13.09 -2.99 -1.01
C TYR A 75 -11.97 -3.96 -1.45
N VAL A 76 -12.25 -5.26 -1.45
CA VAL A 76 -11.28 -6.29 -1.90
C VAL A 76 -10.99 -6.15 -3.39
N ALA A 77 -12.00 -5.87 -4.21
CA ALA A 77 -11.82 -5.65 -5.64
C ALA A 77 -10.96 -4.41 -5.91
N ALA A 78 -11.21 -3.30 -5.20
CA ALA A 78 -10.41 -2.09 -5.32
C ALA A 78 -8.95 -2.30 -4.88
N ASP A 79 -8.73 -3.03 -3.79
CA ASP A 79 -7.38 -3.39 -3.33
C ASP A 79 -6.65 -4.27 -4.36
N LEU A 80 -7.34 -5.25 -4.94
CA LEU A 80 -6.78 -6.12 -5.98
C LEU A 80 -6.36 -5.32 -7.23
N VAL A 81 -7.20 -4.37 -7.67
CA VAL A 81 -6.87 -3.46 -8.79
C VAL A 81 -5.68 -2.56 -8.42
N GLY A 82 -5.66 -2.03 -7.20
CA GLY A 82 -4.54 -1.27 -6.64
C GLY A 82 -3.23 -2.04 -6.65
N MET A 83 -3.26 -3.29 -6.19
CA MET A 83 -2.12 -4.19 -6.20
C MET A 83 -1.61 -4.44 -7.63
N VAL A 84 -2.51 -4.66 -8.60
CA VAL A 84 -2.13 -4.79 -10.03
C VAL A 84 -1.47 -3.50 -10.54
N GLY A 85 -2.01 -2.34 -10.19
CA GLY A 85 -1.40 -1.04 -10.51
C GLY A 85 0.03 -0.91 -9.98
N LEU A 86 0.22 -1.17 -8.69
CA LEU A 86 1.54 -1.11 -8.03
C LEU A 86 2.53 -2.14 -8.62
N ALA A 87 2.08 -3.37 -8.87
CA ALA A 87 2.90 -4.40 -9.51
C ALA A 87 3.33 -4.00 -10.92
N THR A 88 2.42 -3.36 -11.69
CA THR A 88 2.70 -2.86 -13.04
C THR A 88 3.73 -1.75 -13.01
N VAL A 89 3.61 -0.80 -12.07
CA VAL A 89 4.63 0.25 -11.86
C VAL A 89 5.97 -0.38 -11.49
N ALA A 90 6.00 -1.35 -10.57
CA ALA A 90 7.25 -2.03 -10.21
C ALA A 90 7.90 -2.73 -11.41
N LEU A 91 7.12 -3.40 -12.25
CA LEU A 91 7.59 -4.09 -13.44
C LEU A 91 8.17 -3.10 -14.45
N LEU A 92 7.46 -2.03 -14.78
CA LEU A 92 7.92 -1.00 -15.73
C LEU A 92 9.20 -0.30 -15.25
N LEU A 93 9.37 -0.14 -13.94
CA LEU A 93 10.57 0.47 -13.37
C LEU A 93 11.77 -0.51 -13.28
N LEU A 94 11.56 -1.82 -13.32
CA LEU A 94 12.62 -2.80 -13.06
C LEU A 94 12.95 -3.70 -14.26
N ASP A 95 12.03 -3.87 -15.21
CA ASP A 95 12.26 -4.69 -16.38
C ASP A 95 13.18 -3.97 -17.38
N ARG A 96 14.34 -4.57 -17.64
CA ARG A 96 15.33 -4.09 -18.59
C ARG A 96 14.87 -4.15 -20.04
N ARG A 97 13.83 -4.93 -20.33
CA ARG A 97 13.25 -5.06 -21.68
C ARG A 97 12.43 -3.84 -22.09
N ALA A 98 12.19 -2.90 -21.18
CA ALA A 98 11.38 -1.71 -21.40
C ALA A 98 10.00 -2.03 -22.04
N PRO A 99 9.21 -2.93 -21.42
CA PRO A 99 7.92 -3.33 -21.98
C PRO A 99 6.96 -2.14 -22.04
N SER A 100 6.03 -2.19 -22.98
CA SER A 100 4.89 -1.28 -23.02
C SER A 100 3.96 -1.51 -21.82
N VAL A 101 3.14 -0.51 -21.48
CA VAL A 101 2.15 -0.61 -20.38
C VAL A 101 1.20 -1.81 -20.58
N ARG A 102 0.81 -2.07 -21.83
CA ARG A 102 -0.05 -3.22 -22.19
C ARG A 102 0.64 -4.54 -21.86
N GLU A 103 1.90 -4.70 -22.25
CA GLU A 103 2.68 -5.91 -21.98
C GLU A 103 2.92 -6.10 -20.48
N ALA A 104 3.22 -5.02 -19.76
CA ALA A 104 3.37 -5.06 -18.31
C ALA A 104 2.08 -5.50 -17.60
N LEU A 105 0.93 -4.93 -17.99
CA LEU A 105 -0.38 -5.34 -17.45
C LEU A 105 -0.70 -6.81 -17.77
N ALA A 106 -0.44 -7.25 -19.01
CA ALA A 106 -0.63 -8.65 -19.39
C ALA A 106 0.30 -9.59 -18.61
N ASP A 107 1.54 -9.17 -18.33
CA ASP A 107 2.46 -9.97 -17.52
C ASP A 107 2.00 -10.07 -16.06
N VAL A 108 1.63 -8.95 -15.45
CA VAL A 108 1.08 -8.93 -14.09
C VAL A 108 -0.20 -9.76 -14.00
N ALA A 109 -1.10 -9.67 -14.98
CA ALA A 109 -2.33 -10.47 -15.02
C ALA A 109 -2.04 -11.98 -15.10
N ARG A 110 -1.12 -12.41 -15.98
CA ARG A 110 -0.71 -13.83 -16.06
C ARG A 110 -0.06 -14.33 -14.77
N ARG A 111 0.61 -13.44 -14.05
CA ARG A 111 1.34 -13.74 -12.80
C ARG A 111 0.54 -13.36 -11.56
N LEU A 112 -0.74 -13.03 -11.71
CA LEU A 112 -1.59 -12.50 -10.66
C LEU A 112 -1.60 -13.38 -9.40
N PRO A 113 -1.74 -14.73 -9.49
CA PRO A 113 -1.70 -15.57 -8.29
C PRO A 113 -0.39 -15.43 -7.50
N ARG A 114 0.75 -15.19 -8.17
CA ARG A 114 2.04 -15.00 -7.50
C ARG A 114 2.11 -13.66 -6.79
N PHE A 115 1.58 -12.59 -7.41
CA PHE A 115 1.49 -11.28 -6.78
C PHE A 115 0.54 -11.28 -5.58
N VAL A 116 -0.64 -11.89 -5.71
CA VAL A 116 -1.59 -12.06 -4.60
C VAL A 116 -0.95 -12.82 -3.45
N LEU A 117 -0.33 -13.98 -3.71
CA LEU A 117 0.34 -14.76 -2.68
C LEU A 117 1.49 -13.99 -2.02
N ALA A 118 2.30 -13.26 -2.81
CA ALA A 118 3.36 -12.43 -2.25
C ALA A 118 2.79 -11.30 -1.39
N ASN A 119 1.71 -10.65 -1.83
CA ASN A 119 1.04 -9.60 -1.07
C ASN A 119 0.52 -10.15 0.26
N LEU A 120 -0.13 -11.32 0.27
CA LEU A 120 -0.60 -11.96 1.50
C LEU A 120 0.55 -12.34 2.45
N LEU A 121 1.63 -12.93 1.91
CA LEU A 121 2.82 -13.28 2.70
C LEU A 121 3.52 -12.07 3.31
N VAL A 122 3.29 -10.86 2.79
CA VAL A 122 3.79 -9.60 3.35
C VAL A 122 2.76 -8.96 4.28
N ALA A 123 1.52 -8.83 3.84
CA ALA A 123 0.44 -8.13 4.52
C ALA A 123 0.07 -8.80 5.85
N ILE A 124 0.03 -10.13 5.92
CA ILE A 124 -0.30 -10.85 7.16
C ILE A 124 0.70 -10.57 8.28
N PRO A 125 2.01 -10.81 8.14
CA PRO A 125 2.96 -10.54 9.22
C PRO A 125 3.10 -9.05 9.51
N VAL A 126 3.05 -8.16 8.51
CA VAL A 126 3.08 -6.72 8.73
C VAL A 126 1.85 -6.25 9.50
N GLY A 127 0.65 -6.71 9.10
CA GLY A 127 -0.61 -6.38 9.75
C GLY A 127 -0.67 -6.88 11.18
N LEU A 128 -0.28 -8.14 11.44
CA LEU A 128 -0.15 -8.68 12.80
C LEU A 128 0.87 -7.90 13.63
N GLY A 129 2.01 -7.54 13.02
CA GLY A 129 3.02 -6.71 13.66
C GLY A 129 2.45 -5.36 14.09
N LEU A 130 1.79 -4.64 13.17
CA LEU A 130 1.18 -3.34 13.43
C LEU A 130 0.07 -3.41 14.50
N TRP A 131 -0.68 -4.52 14.52
CA TRP A 131 -1.71 -4.79 15.51
C TRP A 131 -1.14 -4.99 16.93
N LEU A 132 -0.05 -5.76 17.06
CA LEU A 132 0.61 -5.99 18.35
C LEU A 132 1.33 -4.73 18.84
N LEU A 133 2.21 -4.18 17.99
CA LEU A 133 3.02 -2.99 18.25
C LEU A 133 3.42 -2.33 16.93
N ILE A 134 3.17 -1.02 16.80
CA ILE A 134 3.44 -0.27 15.55
C ILE A 134 4.88 -0.48 15.05
N LEU A 135 5.89 -0.36 15.92
CA LEU A 135 7.30 -0.44 15.52
C LEU A 135 7.71 -1.82 14.95
N PRO A 136 7.41 -2.96 15.59
CA PRO A 136 7.59 -4.28 15.00
C PRO A 136 6.90 -4.46 13.64
N GLY A 137 5.68 -3.95 13.48
CA GLY A 137 4.98 -4.00 12.18
C GLY A 137 5.72 -3.23 11.09
N LEU A 138 6.16 -2.00 11.37
CA LEU A 138 6.94 -1.20 10.43
C LEU A 138 8.32 -1.81 10.16
N TYR A 139 8.95 -2.45 11.15
CA TYR A 139 10.20 -3.19 10.94
C TYR A 139 9.98 -4.36 9.98
N LEU A 140 8.95 -5.19 10.18
CA LEU A 140 8.61 -6.26 9.24
C LEU A 140 8.35 -5.70 7.83
N GLN A 141 7.66 -4.56 7.73
CA GLN A 141 7.45 -3.88 6.44
C GLN A 141 8.79 -3.48 5.80
N ALA A 142 9.73 -2.95 6.58
CA ALA A 142 11.09 -2.64 6.11
C ALA A 142 11.84 -3.88 5.60
N ARG A 143 11.67 -5.02 6.26
CA ARG A 143 12.28 -6.30 5.84
C ARG A 143 11.70 -6.83 4.53
N LEU A 144 10.42 -6.55 4.29
CA LEU A 144 9.62 -7.12 3.23
C LEU A 144 9.35 -6.16 2.07
N ILE A 145 9.84 -4.91 2.16
CA ILE A 145 9.57 -3.82 1.22
C ILE A 145 9.92 -4.14 -0.23
N ALA A 146 10.87 -5.05 -0.45
CA ALA A 146 11.36 -5.39 -1.77
C ALA A 146 10.78 -6.69 -2.33
N ALA A 147 9.82 -7.33 -1.65
CA ALA A 147 9.22 -8.58 -2.12
C ALA A 147 8.48 -8.40 -3.45
N ILE A 148 7.64 -7.38 -3.58
CA ILE A 148 6.93 -7.05 -4.83
C ILE A 148 7.91 -6.60 -5.93
N PRO A 149 8.86 -5.68 -5.68
CA PRO A 149 9.93 -5.36 -6.63
C PRO A 149 10.72 -6.58 -7.14
N ALA A 150 11.13 -7.49 -6.24
CA ALA A 150 11.87 -8.69 -6.61
C ALA A 150 11.02 -9.62 -7.49
N LEU A 151 9.75 -9.79 -7.14
CA LEU A 151 8.83 -10.56 -7.97
C LEU A 151 8.70 -9.89 -9.35
N ALA A 152 8.43 -8.59 -9.41
CA ALA A 152 8.28 -7.87 -10.68
C ALA A 152 9.51 -8.01 -11.59
N ALA A 153 10.72 -7.89 -11.04
CA ALA A 153 11.98 -7.98 -11.77
C ALA A 153 12.35 -9.40 -12.24
N GLU A 154 11.86 -10.45 -11.58
CA GLU A 154 12.24 -11.85 -11.84
C GLU A 154 11.03 -12.72 -12.21
N PRO A 155 10.72 -12.92 -13.51
CA PRO A 155 9.52 -13.64 -13.96
C PRO A 155 9.36 -15.07 -13.42
N GLY A 156 10.48 -15.77 -13.18
CA GLY A 156 10.52 -17.14 -12.66
C GLY A 156 10.49 -17.27 -11.13
N LEU A 157 10.49 -16.15 -10.40
CA LEU A 157 10.52 -16.15 -8.94
C LEU A 157 9.15 -16.52 -8.37
N SER A 158 9.13 -17.41 -7.38
CA SER A 158 7.90 -17.71 -6.63
C SER A 158 7.67 -16.68 -5.53
N ALA A 159 6.43 -16.50 -5.09
CA ALA A 159 6.06 -15.57 -4.02
C ALA A 159 6.90 -15.76 -2.75
N ALA A 160 7.01 -17.00 -2.26
CA ALA A 160 7.83 -17.32 -1.09
C ALA A 160 9.33 -17.04 -1.28
N ARG A 161 9.85 -17.24 -2.50
CA ARG A 161 11.24 -16.89 -2.82
C ARG A 161 11.45 -15.38 -2.85
N ALA A 162 10.48 -14.61 -3.36
CA ALA A 162 10.53 -13.15 -3.37
C ALA A 162 10.55 -12.56 -1.96
N VAL A 163 9.71 -13.08 -1.06
CA VAL A 163 9.68 -12.70 0.36
C VAL A 163 11.00 -13.01 1.06
N ARG A 164 11.51 -14.25 0.89
CA ARG A 164 12.82 -14.62 1.44
C ARG A 164 13.96 -13.77 0.89
N ARG A 165 13.92 -13.42 -0.40
CA ARG A 165 14.91 -12.55 -1.04
C ARG A 165 14.87 -11.15 -0.41
N SER A 166 13.68 -10.57 -0.27
CA SER A 166 13.52 -9.28 0.42
C SER A 166 14.11 -9.34 1.83
N TRP A 167 13.80 -10.39 2.58
CA TRP A 167 14.32 -10.56 3.93
C TRP A 167 15.85 -10.62 3.97
N ARG A 168 16.49 -11.41 3.11
CA ARG A 168 17.97 -11.51 3.08
C ARG A 168 18.61 -10.20 2.65
N MET A 169 18.07 -9.59 1.59
CA MET A 169 18.60 -8.37 1.00
C MET A 169 18.54 -7.17 1.95
N THR A 170 17.51 -7.11 2.79
CA THR A 170 17.32 -6.02 3.74
C THR A 170 18.04 -6.22 5.07
N ALA A 171 18.74 -7.36 5.29
CA ALA A 171 19.54 -7.67 6.48
C ALA A 171 20.38 -6.49 6.97
N MET A 172 21.23 -5.97 6.11
CA MET A 172 22.12 -4.86 6.42
C MET A 172 21.43 -3.49 6.44
N PRO A 173 20.63 -3.10 5.43
CA PRO A 173 20.02 -1.76 5.40
C PRO A 173 18.70 -1.62 6.18
N GLY A 174 18.24 -2.68 6.86
CA GLY A 174 16.89 -2.74 7.44
C GLY A 174 16.51 -1.56 8.34
N TRP A 175 17.44 -1.07 9.15
CA TRP A 175 17.22 0.10 10.01
C TRP A 175 17.08 1.41 9.23
N ALA A 176 17.85 1.58 8.16
CA ALA A 176 17.73 2.76 7.31
C ALA A 176 16.41 2.74 6.51
N ILE A 177 16.00 1.56 6.04
CA ILE A 177 14.70 1.38 5.39
C ILE A 177 13.57 1.64 6.39
N LEU A 178 13.69 1.14 7.62
CA LEU A 178 12.74 1.43 8.70
C LEU A 178 12.61 2.94 8.94
N GLY A 179 13.72 3.67 9.06
CA GLY A 179 13.69 5.12 9.25
C GLY A 179 12.95 5.85 8.12
N ALA A 180 13.15 5.42 6.87
CA ALA A 180 12.42 5.96 5.71
C ALA A 180 10.92 5.63 5.77
N ILE A 181 10.55 4.39 6.12
CA ILE A 181 9.16 3.97 6.27
C ILE A 181 8.46 4.72 7.41
N VAL A 182 9.13 4.90 8.56
CA VAL A 182 8.60 5.67 9.69
C VAL A 182 8.33 7.12 9.28
N ALA A 183 9.25 7.75 8.54
CA ALA A 183 9.03 9.10 8.03
C ALA A 183 7.81 9.19 7.11
N LEU A 184 7.65 8.22 6.18
CA LEU A 184 6.48 8.14 5.29
C LEU A 184 5.19 7.87 6.07
N PHE A 185 5.23 7.00 7.07
CA PHE A 185 4.09 6.68 7.93
C PHE A 185 3.64 7.89 8.73
N LEU A 186 4.56 8.63 9.36
CA LEU A 186 4.24 9.84 10.11
C LEU A 186 3.67 10.93 9.20
N LEU A 187 4.21 11.09 7.99
CA LEU A 187 3.70 12.03 7.01
C LEU A 187 2.26 11.67 6.58
N GLN A 188 2.00 10.39 6.30
CA GLN A 188 0.65 9.92 5.99
C GLN A 188 -0.30 10.16 7.17
N TRP A 189 0.12 9.81 8.38
CA TRP A 189 -0.68 9.98 9.58
C TRP A 189 -1.03 11.45 9.82
N LEU A 190 -0.09 12.37 9.62
CA LEU A 190 -0.32 13.81 9.73
C LEU A 190 -1.39 14.32 8.75
N ILE A 191 -1.41 13.77 7.53
CA ILE A 191 -2.39 14.14 6.50
C ILE A 191 -3.76 13.53 6.79
N VAL A 192 -3.82 12.25 7.17
CA VAL A 192 -5.06 11.49 7.32
C VAL A 192 -5.76 11.76 8.65
N SER A 193 -5.02 12.01 9.72
CA SER A 193 -5.55 12.21 11.08
C SER A 193 -6.67 13.26 11.18
N PRO A 194 -6.58 14.46 10.56
CA PRO A 194 -7.70 15.42 10.59
C PRO A 194 -8.86 15.05 9.63
N LEU A 195 -8.60 14.25 8.60
CA LEU A 195 -9.59 13.93 7.56
C LEU A 195 -10.61 12.89 8.03
N LEU A 196 -10.18 11.89 8.80
CA LEU A 196 -11.07 10.85 9.33
C LEU A 196 -12.21 11.39 10.21
N PRO A 197 -11.97 12.21 11.25
CA PRO A 197 -13.05 12.76 12.06
C PRO A 197 -13.90 13.75 11.25
N ALA A 198 -13.30 14.49 10.31
CA ALA A 198 -14.04 15.37 9.41
C ALA A 198 -15.02 14.57 8.53
N GLU A 199 -14.60 13.44 7.99
CA GLU A 199 -15.46 12.53 7.23
C GLU A 199 -16.63 12.02 8.09
N THR A 200 -16.35 11.50 9.29
CA THR A 200 -17.38 11.02 10.21
C THR A 200 -18.40 12.11 10.55
N TRP A 201 -17.93 13.34 10.80
CA TRP A 201 -18.79 14.47 11.10
C TRP A 201 -19.68 14.85 9.91
N LEU A 202 -19.13 14.90 8.69
CA LEU A 202 -19.88 15.22 7.47
C LEU A 202 -20.98 14.20 7.14
N ARG A 203 -20.82 12.96 7.59
CA ARG A 203 -21.79 11.87 7.40
C ARG A 203 -22.86 11.81 8.50
N THR A 204 -22.85 12.74 9.45
CA THR A 204 -23.88 12.86 10.48
C THR A 204 -25.10 13.61 9.93
N PRO A 205 -26.34 13.21 10.27
CA PRO A 205 -27.55 13.89 9.82
C PRO A 205 -27.50 15.41 10.07
N GLY A 206 -27.75 16.20 9.01
CA GLY A 206 -27.75 17.67 9.07
C GLY A 206 -26.43 18.36 8.71
N HIS A 207 -25.35 17.60 8.47
CA HIS A 207 -24.06 18.11 8.00
C HIS A 207 -23.67 17.60 6.60
N GLU A 208 -24.57 16.86 5.97
CA GLU A 208 -24.35 16.19 4.69
C GLU A 208 -24.22 17.21 3.55
N ASN A 209 -22.99 17.46 3.12
CA ASN A 209 -22.70 18.15 1.88
C ASN A 209 -22.01 17.17 0.91
N PRO A 210 -22.70 16.72 -0.16
CA PRO A 210 -22.15 15.72 -1.09
C PRO A 210 -20.82 16.13 -1.72
N PHE A 211 -20.64 17.42 -2.01
CA PHE A 211 -19.41 17.93 -2.60
C PHE A 211 -18.23 17.87 -1.61
N VAL A 212 -18.47 18.25 -0.35
CA VAL A 212 -17.43 18.23 0.69
C VAL A 212 -17.07 16.79 1.07
N ILE A 213 -18.05 15.89 1.15
CA ILE A 213 -17.82 14.45 1.37
C ILE A 213 -16.94 13.88 0.26
N ALA A 214 -17.29 14.15 -1.01
CA ALA A 214 -16.50 13.69 -2.15
C ALA A 214 -15.07 14.27 -2.13
N LEU A 215 -14.90 15.53 -1.73
CA LEU A 215 -13.58 16.14 -1.59
C LEU A 215 -12.74 15.47 -0.49
N VAL A 216 -13.31 15.23 0.69
CA VAL A 216 -12.61 14.56 1.80
C VAL A 216 -12.24 13.12 1.42
N ALA A 217 -13.15 12.38 0.80
CA ALA A 217 -12.89 11.04 0.27
C ALA A 217 -11.77 11.05 -0.78
N ALA A 218 -11.76 12.04 -1.68
CA ALA A 218 -10.69 12.18 -2.66
C ALA A 218 -9.34 12.45 -1.98
N LEU A 219 -9.29 13.28 -0.94
CA LEU A 219 -8.08 13.56 -0.17
C LEU A 219 -7.56 12.31 0.56
N LEU A 220 -8.44 11.53 1.18
CA LEU A 220 -8.10 10.27 1.83
C LEU A 220 -7.58 9.22 0.84
N ALA A 221 -8.24 9.06 -0.31
CA ALA A 221 -7.79 8.18 -1.38
C ALA A 221 -6.45 8.63 -1.98
N ALA A 222 -6.25 9.93 -2.17
CA ALA A 222 -5.01 10.50 -2.66
C ALA A 222 -3.85 10.27 -1.68
N ALA A 223 -4.07 10.54 -0.38
CA ALA A 223 -3.07 10.33 0.66
C ALA A 223 -2.62 8.86 0.72
N SER A 224 -3.57 7.92 0.69
CA SER A 224 -3.30 6.48 0.66
C SER A 224 -2.55 6.07 -0.61
N THR A 225 -2.93 6.60 -1.77
CA THR A 225 -2.24 6.33 -3.05
C THR A 225 -0.80 6.81 -3.03
N VAL A 226 -0.56 8.03 -2.58
CA VAL A 226 0.78 8.61 -2.47
C VAL A 226 1.66 7.79 -1.53
N TYR A 227 1.12 7.36 -0.39
CA TYR A 227 1.84 6.52 0.55
C TYR A 227 2.23 5.16 -0.06
N ASN A 228 1.27 4.46 -0.69
CA ASN A 228 1.53 3.16 -1.31
C ASN A 228 2.57 3.26 -2.44
N LEU A 229 2.51 4.32 -3.25
CA LEU A 229 3.53 4.59 -4.26
C LEU A 229 4.88 4.89 -3.65
N ALA A 230 4.95 5.71 -2.60
CA ALA A 230 6.20 6.03 -1.92
C ALA A 230 6.86 4.77 -1.36
N LEU A 231 6.09 3.87 -0.74
CA LEU A 231 6.57 2.57 -0.28
C LEU A 231 7.06 1.69 -1.43
N LEU A 232 6.31 1.61 -2.53
CA LEU A 232 6.71 0.85 -3.71
C LEU A 232 8.03 1.36 -4.29
N LEU A 233 8.15 2.67 -4.48
CA LEU A 233 9.35 3.31 -5.02
C LEU A 233 10.55 3.13 -4.09
N LEU A 234 10.34 3.23 -2.77
CA LEU A 234 11.37 2.91 -1.79
C LEU A 234 11.81 1.45 -1.91
N GLY A 235 10.88 0.51 -2.10
CA GLY A 235 11.16 -0.89 -2.36
C GLY A 235 11.93 -1.12 -3.67
N VAL A 236 11.59 -0.39 -4.74
CA VAL A 236 12.29 -0.42 -6.03
C VAL A 236 13.73 0.09 -5.87
N VAL A 237 13.94 1.20 -5.15
CA VAL A 237 15.28 1.74 -4.86
C VAL A 237 16.09 0.75 -4.01
N ALA A 238 15.48 0.17 -2.98
CA ALA A 238 16.12 -0.84 -2.14
C ALA A 238 16.52 -2.07 -2.97
N TYR A 239 15.64 -2.54 -3.84
CA TYR A 239 15.92 -3.64 -4.75
C TYR A 239 17.08 -3.32 -5.70
N ARG A 240 17.05 -2.17 -6.39
CA ARG A 240 18.15 -1.75 -7.30
C ARG A 240 19.51 -1.69 -6.60
N ARG A 241 19.54 -1.28 -5.33
CA ARG A 241 20.79 -1.12 -4.56
C ARG A 241 21.37 -2.42 -4.04
N TRP A 242 20.51 -3.34 -3.60
CA TRP A 242 20.96 -4.48 -2.82
C TRP A 242 20.60 -5.84 -3.44
N ALA A 243 20.02 -5.88 -4.64
CA ALA A 243 19.66 -7.12 -5.32
C ALA A 243 20.82 -8.12 -5.45
N SER A 244 22.07 -7.64 -5.55
CA SER A 244 23.28 -8.48 -5.64
C SER A 244 23.66 -9.18 -4.32
N ILE A 245 23.14 -8.74 -3.18
CA ILE A 245 23.47 -9.31 -1.85
C ILE A 245 22.60 -10.54 -1.53
N GLY A 246 21.52 -10.77 -2.29
CA GLY A 246 20.51 -11.78 -2.01
C GLY A 246 20.53 -13.04 -2.90
N THR A 247 21.56 -13.25 -3.73
CA THR A 247 21.75 -14.46 -4.55
C THR A 247 22.35 -15.60 -3.76
#